data_AF-A0A6G2DF84-F1
#
_entry.id   AF-A0A6G2DF84-F1
#
_cell.length_a   1.000
_cell.length_b   1.000
_cell.length_c   1.000
_cell.angle_alpha   90.00
_cell.angle_beta   90.00
_cell.angle_gamma   90.00
#
_symmetry.space_group_name_H-M   'P 1'
#
loop_
_entity.id
_entity.type
_entity.pdbx_description
1 polymer ?
#
loop_
_entity_poly.entity_id
_entity_poly.type
_entity_poly.pdbx_seq_one_letter_code
_entity_poly.pdbx_strand_id
1 'polypeptide(L)' 'MAFESLTERLQNVFKNLRKKGKISESDVQEATKEIRLALLEADVALPVVKDFIKKVR' A
#
# COMPACT_ATOMS: atom_id res chain seq x y z
N MET A 1 0.54 16.64 8.02
CA MET A 1 1.22 16.89 6.71
C MET A 1 0.98 15.70 5.77
N ALA A 2 1.06 15.87 4.45
CA ALA A 2 0.78 14.79 3.47
C ALA A 2 1.64 13.52 3.67
N PHE A 3 2.85 13.69 4.20
CA PHE A 3 3.73 12.56 4.54
C PHE A 3 3.25 11.76 5.76
N GLU A 4 2.65 12.42 6.75
CA GLU A 4 2.14 11.75 7.96
C GLU A 4 0.91 10.90 7.64
N SER A 5 -0.02 11.41 6.82
CA SER A 5 -1.21 10.65 6.40
C SER A 5 -0.85 9.44 5.53
N LEU A 6 0.16 9.57 4.67
CA LEU A 6 0.71 8.43 3.92
C LEU A 6 1.33 7.39 4.86
N THR A 7 2.15 7.84 5.82
CA THR A 7 2.82 6.97 6.80
C THR A 7 1.80 6.18 7.61
N GLU A 8 0.74 6.84 8.09
CA GLU A 8 -0.31 6.21 8.89
C GLU A 8 -1.11 5.19 8.09
N ARG A 9 -1.48 5.50 6.83
CA ARG A 9 -2.13 4.55 5.93
C ARG A 9 -1.27 3.31 5.69
N LEU A 10 0.00 3.49 5.34
CA LEU A 10 0.91 2.36 5.10
C LEU A 10 1.06 1.50 6.36
N GLN A 11 1.24 2.12 7.53
CA GLN A 11 1.32 1.39 8.80
C GLN A 11 0.06 0.56 9.07
N ASN A 12 -1.13 1.10 8.78
CA ASN A 12 -2.38 0.38 8.93
C ASN A 12 -2.49 -0.82 7.98
N VAL A 13 -2.11 -0.66 6.70
CA VAL A 13 -2.07 -1.77 5.74
C VAL A 13 -1.14 -2.89 6.23
N PHE A 14 0.08 -2.54 6.66
CA PHE A 14 1.03 -3.53 7.17
C PHE A 14 0.57 -4.19 8.47
N LYS A 15 -0.08 -3.44 9.37
CA LYS A 15 -0.66 -3.98 10.61
C LYS A 15 -1.75 -5.00 10.32
N ASN A 16 -2.62 -4.72 9.35
CA ASN A 16 -3.68 -5.64 8.93
C ASN A 16 -3.11 -6.92 8.31
N LEU A 17 -2.09 -6.80 7.45
CA LEU A 17 -1.40 -7.94 6.87
C LEU A 17 -0.69 -8.80 7.93
N ARG A 18 0.02 -8.18 8.87
CA ARG A 18 0.70 -8.88 9.97
C ARG A 18 -0.26 -9.58 10.93
N LYS A 19 -1.46 -9.02 11.15
CA LYS A 19 -2.45 -9.58 12.10
C LYS A 19 -3.13 -10.85 11.57
N LYS A 20 -3.20 -11.07 10.26
CA LYS A 20 -3.91 -12.22 9.66
C LYS A 20 -3.19 -13.57 9.86
N GLY A 21 -1.91 -13.60 10.26
CA GLY A 21 -1.15 -14.83 10.56
C GLY A 21 -0.77 -15.68 9.34
N LYS A 22 -1.68 -15.85 8.38
CA LYS A 22 -1.42 -16.31 7.00
C LYS A 22 -1.93 -15.27 6.02
N ILE A 23 -1.08 -14.89 5.07
CA ILE A 23 -1.41 -13.93 4.02
C ILE A 23 -1.80 -14.73 2.77
N SER A 24 -2.99 -14.47 2.24
CA SER A 24 -3.47 -15.03 0.98
C SER A 24 -3.18 -14.08 -0.20
N GLU A 25 -3.22 -14.58 -1.44
CA GLU A 25 -3.11 -13.71 -2.63
C GLU A 25 -4.18 -12.61 -2.65
N SER A 26 -5.40 -12.90 -2.19
CA SER A 26 -6.46 -11.91 -2.06
C SER A 26 -6.09 -10.78 -1.11
N ASP A 27 -5.42 -11.08 0.01
CA ASP A 27 -4.99 -10.06 0.98
C ASP A 27 -3.91 -9.16 0.39
N VAL A 28 -2.96 -9.75 -0.37
CA VAL A 28 -1.92 -9.00 -1.06
C VAL A 28 -2.52 -8.11 -2.13
N GLN A 29 -3.49 -8.60 -2.91
CA GLN A 29 -4.17 -7.81 -3.94
C GLN A 29 -4.94 -6.63 -3.36
N GLU A 30 -5.64 -6.85 -2.24
CA GLU A 30 -6.40 -5.82 -1.53
C GLU A 30 -5.48 -4.74 -0.97
N ALA A 31 -4.43 -5.15 -0.25
CA ALA A 31 -3.41 -4.25 0.28
C ALA A 31 -2.71 -3.43 -0.82
N THR A 32 -2.36 -4.07 -1.94
CA THR A 32 -1.73 -3.44 -3.10
C THR A 32 -2.63 -2.37 -3.72
N LYS A 33 -3.95 -2.60 -3.73
CA LYS A 33 -4.96 -1.64 -4.20
C LYS A 33 -5.01 -0.40 -3.30
N GLU A 34 -5.02 -0.61 -1.98
CA GLU A 34 -5.00 0.46 -0.98
C GLU A 34 -3.73 1.31 -1.07
N ILE A 35 -2.56 0.67 -1.16
CA ILE A 35 -1.28 1.36 -1.29
C ILE A 35 -1.24 2.19 -2.57
N ARG A 36 -1.77 1.67 -3.69
CA ARG A 36 -1.85 2.42 -4.96
C ARG A 36 -2.67 3.71 -4.80
N LEU A 37 -3.81 3.65 -4.12
CA LEU A 37 -4.64 4.83 -3.87
C LEU A 37 -3.93 5.83 -2.97
N ALA A 38 -3.34 5.37 -1.87
CA ALA A 38 -2.60 6.23 -0.94
C ALA A 38 -1.41 6.95 -1.60
N LEU A 39 -0.70 6.28 -2.51
CA LEU A 39 0.41 6.91 -3.25
C LEU A 39 -0.10 7.97 -4.24
N LEU A 40 -1.22 7.72 -4.92
CA LEU A 40 -1.80 8.71 -5.84
C LEU A 40 -2.38 9.93 -5.09
N GLU A 41 -3.02 9.71 -3.94
CA GLU A 41 -3.52 10.79 -3.06
C GLU A 41 -2.40 11.67 -2.49
N ALA A 42 -1.18 11.12 -2.36
CA ALA A 42 -0.01 11.83 -1.88
C ALA A 42 0.80 12.52 -2.99
N ASP A 43 0.22 12.72 -4.18
CA ASP A 43 0.85 13.31 -5.37
C ASP A 43 2.13 12.58 -5.82
N VAL A 44 2.20 11.26 -5.62
CA VAL A 44 3.33 10.46 -6.11
C VAL A 44 3.20 10.22 -7.62
N ALA A 45 4.30 10.41 -8.34
CA ALA A 45 4.35 10.22 -9.78
C ALA A 45 3.95 8.80 -10.20
N LEU A 46 3.09 8.69 -11.22
CA LEU A 46 2.56 7.42 -11.72
C LEU A 46 3.63 6.36 -12.07
N PRO A 47 4.81 6.69 -12.63
CA PRO A 47 5.87 5.71 -12.87
C PRO A 47 6.35 5.04 -11.57
N VAL A 48 6.51 5.82 -10.50
CA VAL A 48 6.95 5.32 -9.18
C VAL A 48 5.91 4.37 -8.59
N VAL A 49 4.62 4.73 -8.71
CA VAL A 49 3.52 3.88 -8.25
C VAL A 49 3.50 2.55 -9.01
N LYS A 50 3.62 2.59 -10.34
CA LYS A 50 3.63 1.37 -11.18
C LYS A 50 4.80 0.45 -10.84
N ASP A 51 5.99 1.00 -10.68
CA ASP A 51 7.20 0.23 -10.34
C ASP A 51 7.10 -0.38 -8.95
N PHE A 52 6.56 0.36 -7.98
CA PHE A 52 6.32 -0.16 -6.64
C PHE A 52 5.36 -1.36 -6.67
N ILE A 53 4.20 -1.21 -7.31
CA ILE A 53 3.19 -2.28 -7.41
C ILE A 53 3.74 -3.51 -8.16
N LYS A 54 4.59 -3.30 -9.17
CA LYS A 54 5.24 -4.39 -9.91
C LYS A 54 6.24 -5.18 -9.06
N LYS A 55 6.92 -4.54 -8.09
CA LYS A 55 7.87 -5.20 -7.18
C LYS A 55 7.19 -5.98 -6.05
N VAL A 56 5.94 -5.63 -5.72
CA VAL A 56 5.16 -6.26 -4.65
C VAL A 56 4.45 -7.54 -5.13
N ARG A 57 4.17 -7.62 -6.43
CA ARG A 57 3.70 -8.84 -7.11
C ARG A 57 4.87 -9.78 -7.38
#